data_AF-A0A924EQG7-F1
#
_entry.id   AF-A0A924EQG7-F1
#
_cell.length_a   1.000
_cell.length_b   1.000
_cell.length_c   1.000
_cell.angle_alpha   90.00
_cell.angle_beta   90.00
_cell.angle_gamma   90.00
#
_symmetry.space_group_name_H-M   'P 1'
#
loop_
_entity.id
_entity.type
_entity.pdbx_description
1 polymer ?
#
loop_
_entity_poly.entity_id
_entity_poly.type
_entity_poly.pdbx_seq_one_letter_code
_entity_poly.pdbx_strand_id
1 'polypeptide(L)'
;IYENGGISAGNVAILSPGNGLGEAGMFWDGNYLRPFATEGGHSEFSPRTDVEVEFYQYLKAIYGIVSWESVLSKEGLFNIYRFLRDVKRHKEPDWLKIKIQQEEDFTKVICTSATEQKETICVLTIETFIDFLAREANSLVLKLKATGGLIIGGEIPITIKNYINKDKFYKKFIISDKMETLLKDVNIYFLLNEKTIAAGAAYYGAFHVN
;
A
#
# COMPACT_ATOMS: atom_id res chain seq x y z
N ILE A 1 -0.85 7.23 14.13
CA ILE A 1 -0.58 7.51 12.70
C ILE A 1 -0.35 9.00 12.54
N TYR A 2 0.80 9.39 12.01
CA TYR A 2 1.25 10.78 11.94
C TYR A 2 1.53 11.17 10.48
N GLU A 3 1.53 12.47 10.20
CA GLU A 3 1.96 13.01 8.89
C GLU A 3 3.39 13.55 8.94
N ASN A 4 3.89 13.84 10.15
CA ASN A 4 5.25 14.27 10.46
C ASN A 4 5.64 13.77 11.87
N GLY A 5 6.92 13.53 12.13
CA GLY A 5 7.43 13.18 13.47
C GLY A 5 8.83 12.57 13.46
N GLY A 6 9.47 12.48 14.63
CA GLY A 6 10.78 11.86 14.80
C GLY A 6 10.70 10.33 14.82
N ILE A 7 11.62 9.67 14.13
CA ILE A 7 11.76 8.21 14.14
C ILE A 7 12.43 7.78 15.44
N SER A 8 11.92 6.71 16.06
CA SER A 8 12.48 6.15 17.29
C SER A 8 13.67 5.23 17.00
N ALA A 9 14.51 4.95 18.01
CA ALA A 9 15.58 3.97 17.85
C ALA A 9 15.02 2.60 17.45
N GLY A 10 15.52 2.04 16.34
CA GLY A 10 15.05 0.78 15.77
C GLY A 10 14.99 0.82 14.25
N ASN A 11 14.73 -0.34 13.63
CA ASN A 11 14.61 -0.41 12.18
C ASN A 11 13.34 0.31 11.71
N VAL A 12 13.35 0.78 10.46
CA VAL A 12 12.20 1.42 9.81
C VAL A 12 11.86 0.65 8.54
N ALA A 13 10.57 0.46 8.31
CA ALA A 13 10.04 -0.08 7.07
C ALA A 13 9.52 1.06 6.18
N ILE A 14 9.72 0.96 4.87
CA ILE A 14 9.16 1.87 3.88
C ILE A 14 8.33 1.05 2.89
N LEU A 15 7.06 1.42 2.73
CA LEU A 15 6.11 0.81 1.80
C LEU A 15 5.55 1.88 0.86
N SER A 16 5.67 1.69 -0.45
CA SER A 16 5.38 2.75 -1.43
C SER A 16 4.71 2.22 -2.70
N PRO A 17 3.38 2.01 -2.68
CA PRO A 17 2.62 1.66 -3.87
C PRO A 17 2.48 2.84 -4.85
N GLY A 18 2.74 2.56 -6.12
CA GLY A 18 2.68 3.47 -7.26
C GLY A 18 2.44 2.69 -8.56
N ASN A 19 3.25 2.94 -9.59
CA ASN A 19 3.22 2.10 -10.80
C ASN A 19 3.50 0.62 -10.48
N GLY A 20 4.44 0.36 -9.57
CA GLY A 20 4.69 -0.93 -8.93
C GLY A 20 4.57 -0.83 -7.40
N LEU A 21 5.18 -1.76 -6.68
CA LEU A 21 5.22 -1.77 -5.21
C LEU A 21 6.66 -1.70 -4.70
N GLY A 22 7.08 -0.49 -4.30
CA GLY A 22 8.39 -0.29 -3.70
C GLY A 22 8.40 -0.64 -2.21
N GLU A 23 9.36 -1.46 -1.79
CA GLU A 23 9.63 -1.76 -0.39
C GLU A 23 11.11 -1.56 -0.07
N ALA A 24 11.40 -0.94 1.07
CA ALA A 24 12.76 -0.75 1.55
C ALA A 24 12.79 -0.77 3.07
N GLY A 25 13.99 -0.86 3.63
CA GLY A 25 14.20 -0.71 5.06
C GLY A 25 15.30 0.28 5.38
N MET A 26 15.31 0.74 6.62
CA MET A 26 16.46 1.40 7.22
C MET A 26 16.79 0.70 8.53
N PHE A 27 18.03 0.27 8.72
CA PHE A 27 18.45 -0.31 10.00
C PHE A 27 19.10 0.76 10.88
N TRP A 28 18.93 0.62 12.19
CA TRP A 28 19.56 1.51 13.17
C TRP A 28 20.97 1.01 13.50
N ASP A 29 22.00 1.79 13.19
CA ASP A 29 23.41 1.41 13.45
C ASP A 29 23.91 1.81 14.85
N GLY A 30 23.04 2.39 15.68
CA GLY A 30 23.39 2.97 16.98
C GLY A 30 23.40 4.50 16.98
N ASN A 31 23.59 5.13 15.82
CA ASN A 31 23.68 6.58 15.65
C ASN A 31 22.76 7.11 14.54
N TYR A 32 22.63 6.37 13.44
CA TYR A 32 21.92 6.76 12.23
C TYR A 32 21.07 5.62 11.66
N LEU A 33 20.08 5.99 10.87
CA LEU A 33 19.30 5.08 10.04
C LEU A 33 20.02 4.87 8.71
N ARG A 34 20.35 3.62 8.39
CA ARG A 34 21.06 3.22 7.18
C ARG A 34 20.10 2.53 6.21
N PRO A 35 19.85 3.09 5.02
CA PRO A 35 18.93 2.48 4.07
C PRO A 35 19.51 1.21 3.48
N PHE A 36 18.64 0.26 3.17
CA PHE A 36 18.95 -0.92 2.37
C PHE A 36 17.78 -1.23 1.44
N ALA A 37 18.12 -1.70 0.23
CA ALA A 37 17.14 -2.06 -0.78
C ALA A 37 16.50 -3.42 -0.48
N THR A 38 15.25 -3.59 -0.93
CA THR A 38 14.56 -4.88 -0.95
C THR A 38 13.75 -5.00 -2.24
N GLU A 39 13.34 -6.22 -2.58
CA GLU A 39 12.35 -6.50 -3.64
C GLU A 39 11.07 -7.08 -3.03
N GLY A 40 10.69 -6.56 -1.84
CA GLY A 40 9.63 -7.13 -1.03
C GLY A 40 8.26 -7.14 -1.72
N GLY A 41 8.00 -6.19 -2.61
CA GLY A 41 6.76 -6.15 -3.39
C GLY A 41 6.58 -7.32 -4.36
N HIS A 42 7.65 -8.00 -4.74
CA HIS A 42 7.60 -9.23 -5.53
C HIS A 42 7.40 -10.50 -4.69
N SER A 43 7.35 -10.39 -3.36
CA SER A 43 6.99 -11.52 -2.49
C SER A 43 5.53 -11.92 -2.69
N GLU A 44 5.24 -13.21 -2.48
CA GLU A 44 3.93 -13.77 -2.76
C GLU A 44 2.83 -13.21 -1.84
N PHE A 45 1.68 -12.91 -2.45
CA PHE A 45 0.47 -12.53 -1.73
C PHE A 45 -0.15 -13.75 -1.06
N SER A 46 -0.38 -13.66 0.26
CA SER A 46 -1.06 -14.69 1.03
C SER A 46 -2.49 -14.26 1.36
N PRO A 47 -3.53 -14.95 0.83
CA PRO A 47 -4.93 -14.66 1.16
C PRO A 47 -5.28 -15.15 2.58
N ARG A 48 -6.10 -14.38 3.30
CA ARG A 48 -6.53 -14.65 4.68
C ARG A 48 -7.99 -15.05 4.81
N THR A 49 -8.87 -14.56 3.93
CA THR A 49 -10.32 -14.82 3.97
C THR A 49 -10.78 -15.53 2.71
N ASP A 50 -11.96 -16.16 2.73
CA ASP A 50 -12.51 -16.86 1.56
C ASP A 50 -12.64 -15.93 0.34
N VAL A 51 -13.05 -14.68 0.56
CA VAL A 51 -13.12 -13.66 -0.49
C VAL A 51 -11.74 -13.36 -1.08
N GLU A 52 -10.70 -13.33 -0.24
CA GLU A 52 -9.33 -13.13 -0.72
C GLU A 52 -8.76 -14.37 -1.41
N VAL A 53 -9.19 -15.57 -1.03
CA VAL A 53 -8.86 -16.81 -1.74
C VAL A 53 -9.46 -16.77 -3.14
N GLU A 54 -10.71 -16.34 -3.29
CA GLU A 54 -11.31 -16.10 -4.61
C GLU A 54 -10.55 -15.04 -5.40
N PHE A 55 -10.13 -13.94 -4.75
CA PHE A 55 -9.33 -12.90 -5.41
C PHE A 55 -7.97 -13.44 -5.86
N TYR A 56 -7.28 -14.21 -5.02
CA TYR A 56 -6.04 -14.89 -5.37
C TYR A 56 -6.24 -15.83 -6.55
N GLN A 57 -7.31 -16.64 -6.57
CA GLN A 57 -7.61 -17.53 -7.69
C GLN A 57 -7.86 -16.75 -8.99
N TYR A 58 -8.58 -15.63 -8.90
CA TYR A 58 -8.80 -14.72 -10.02
C TYR A 58 -7.47 -14.19 -10.59
N LEU A 59 -6.57 -13.68 -9.75
CA LEU A 59 -5.26 -13.18 -10.21
C LEU A 59 -4.33 -14.31 -10.68
N LYS A 60 -4.37 -15.47 -10.03
CA LYS A 60 -3.60 -16.65 -10.43
C LYS A 60 -3.94 -17.12 -11.83
N ALA A 61 -5.20 -17.03 -12.24
CA ALA A 61 -5.61 -17.35 -13.62
C ALA A 61 -5.02 -16.38 -14.66
N ILE A 62 -4.64 -15.16 -14.26
CA ILE A 62 -4.09 -14.11 -15.14
C ILE A 62 -2.55 -14.18 -15.15
N TYR A 63 -1.92 -14.28 -13.98
CA TYR A 63 -0.47 -14.10 -13.81
C TYR A 63 0.29 -15.37 -13.42
N GLY A 64 -0.39 -16.44 -12.99
CA GLY A 64 0.22 -17.66 -12.45
C GLY A 64 0.74 -17.50 -11.02
N ILE A 65 1.71 -16.63 -10.79
CA ILE A 65 2.20 -16.26 -9.44
C ILE A 65 1.64 -14.88 -9.10
N VAL A 66 1.07 -14.77 -7.89
CA VAL A 66 0.46 -13.52 -7.41
C VAL A 66 1.39 -12.90 -6.38
N SER A 67 2.04 -11.79 -6.72
CA SER A 67 2.86 -11.02 -5.78
C SER A 67 2.04 -9.93 -5.10
N TRP A 68 2.61 -9.31 -4.07
CA TRP A 68 2.03 -8.11 -3.49
C TRP A 68 1.93 -6.95 -4.48
N GLU A 69 2.85 -6.82 -5.44
CA GLU A 69 2.75 -5.83 -6.52
C GLU A 69 1.51 -6.05 -7.41
N SER A 70 1.10 -7.30 -7.65
CA SER A 70 -0.15 -7.60 -8.37
C SER A 70 -1.40 -7.11 -7.64
N VAL A 71 -1.29 -6.73 -6.36
CA VAL A 71 -2.38 -6.28 -5.49
C VAL A 71 -2.25 -4.78 -5.12
N LEU A 72 -1.03 -4.32 -4.80
CA LEU A 72 -0.73 -2.98 -4.29
C LEU A 72 0.11 -2.16 -5.29
N SER A 73 -0.42 -2.01 -6.50
CA SER A 73 0.09 -1.12 -7.53
C SER A 73 -1.09 -0.45 -8.25
N LYS A 74 -0.84 0.38 -9.27
CA LYS A 74 -1.93 0.92 -10.11
C LYS A 74 -2.70 -0.24 -10.75
N GLU A 75 -2.01 -1.19 -11.37
CA GLU A 75 -2.63 -2.38 -11.94
C GLU A 75 -3.30 -3.23 -10.84
N GLY A 76 -2.70 -3.31 -9.65
CA GLY A 76 -3.29 -3.98 -8.49
C GLY A 76 -4.62 -3.38 -8.02
N LEU A 77 -4.75 -2.05 -8.02
CA LEU A 77 -6.00 -1.37 -7.74
C LEU A 77 -7.07 -1.69 -8.79
N PHE A 78 -6.68 -1.80 -10.06
CA PHE A 78 -7.59 -2.22 -11.12
C PHE A 78 -7.95 -3.71 -11.04
N ASN A 79 -7.02 -4.55 -10.61
CA ASN A 79 -7.26 -5.97 -10.32
C ASN A 79 -8.37 -6.13 -9.30
N ILE A 80 -8.34 -5.35 -8.22
CA ILE A 80 -9.41 -5.32 -7.21
C ILE A 80 -10.73 -4.87 -7.84
N TYR A 81 -10.72 -3.79 -8.62
CA TYR A 81 -11.91 -3.28 -9.30
C TYR A 81 -12.56 -4.34 -10.22
N ARG A 82 -11.74 -4.98 -11.09
CA ARG A 82 -12.20 -6.03 -12.00
C ARG A 82 -12.72 -7.24 -11.25
N PHE A 83 -12.07 -7.65 -10.17
CA PHE A 83 -12.57 -8.73 -9.31
C PHE A 83 -13.94 -8.41 -8.71
N LEU A 84 -14.12 -7.19 -8.20
CA LEU A 84 -15.40 -6.75 -7.65
C LEU A 84 -16.51 -6.74 -8.72
N ARG A 85 -16.18 -6.33 -9.95
CA ARG A 85 -17.12 -6.33 -11.09
C ARG A 85 -17.43 -7.75 -11.60
N ASP A 86 -16.41 -8.52 -11.91
CA ASP A 86 -16.52 -9.75 -12.70
C ASP A 86 -16.89 -10.96 -11.83
N VAL A 87 -16.35 -11.02 -10.60
CA VAL A 87 -16.56 -12.14 -9.67
C VAL A 87 -17.63 -11.79 -8.65
N LYS A 88 -17.51 -10.64 -7.97
CA LYS A 88 -18.50 -10.22 -6.95
C LYS A 88 -19.74 -9.56 -7.52
N ARG A 89 -19.80 -9.34 -8.85
CA ARG A 89 -20.98 -8.82 -9.57
C ARG A 89 -21.46 -7.46 -9.06
N HIS A 90 -20.56 -6.63 -8.53
CA HIS A 90 -20.88 -5.23 -8.26
C HIS A 90 -21.20 -4.51 -9.58
N LYS A 91 -22.26 -3.70 -9.57
CA LYS A 91 -22.72 -2.97 -10.75
C LYS A 91 -21.66 -1.93 -11.16
N GLU A 92 -21.20 -2.03 -12.40
CA GLU A 92 -20.46 -0.99 -13.10
C GLU A 92 -21.46 -0.15 -13.91
N PRO A 93 -21.65 1.15 -13.61
CA PRO A 93 -22.45 2.02 -14.44
C PRO A 93 -21.86 2.21 -15.84
N ASP A 94 -22.71 2.36 -16.85
CA ASP A 94 -22.27 2.53 -18.25
C ASP A 94 -21.35 3.75 -18.43
N TRP A 95 -21.64 4.86 -17.74
CA TRP A 95 -20.81 6.06 -17.79
C TRP A 95 -19.39 5.80 -17.25
N LEU A 96 -19.27 5.00 -16.19
CA LEU A 96 -17.98 4.68 -15.58
C LEU A 96 -17.18 3.76 -16.50
N LYS A 97 -17.84 2.76 -17.08
CA LYS A 97 -17.25 1.88 -18.09
C LYS A 97 -16.67 2.67 -19.27
N ILE A 98 -17.46 3.59 -19.83
CA ILE A 98 -17.02 4.45 -20.95
C ILE A 98 -15.83 5.30 -20.53
N LYS A 99 -15.88 5.91 -19.33
CA LYS A 99 -14.80 6.77 -18.83
C LYS A 99 -13.50 6.00 -18.61
N ILE A 100 -13.56 4.80 -18.03
CA ILE A 100 -12.39 3.92 -17.86
C ILE A 100 -11.79 3.50 -19.22
N GLN A 101 -12.61 3.31 -20.25
CA GLN A 101 -12.13 2.95 -21.60
C GLN A 101 -11.48 4.11 -22.36
N GLN A 102 -11.82 5.35 -22.03
CA GLN A 102 -11.34 6.54 -22.73
C GLN A 102 -10.11 7.17 -22.10
N GLU A 103 -9.87 6.92 -20.81
CA GLU A 103 -8.78 7.51 -20.04
C GLU A 103 -7.59 6.54 -19.93
N GLU A 104 -6.37 7.06 -20.10
CA GLU A 104 -5.15 6.25 -19.93
C GLU A 104 -4.91 5.89 -18.45
N ASP A 105 -5.27 6.79 -17.52
CA ASP A 105 -5.12 6.59 -16.08
C ASP A 105 -6.45 6.19 -15.43
N PHE A 106 -6.77 4.90 -15.53
CA PHE A 106 -7.95 4.32 -14.86
C PHE A 106 -7.89 4.48 -13.34
N THR A 107 -6.70 4.58 -12.72
CA THR A 107 -6.57 4.72 -11.26
C THR A 107 -7.13 6.06 -10.84
N LYS A 108 -6.80 7.12 -11.59
CA LYS A 108 -7.39 8.44 -11.39
C LYS A 108 -8.91 8.41 -11.57
N VAL A 109 -9.43 7.72 -12.60
CA VAL A 109 -10.87 7.60 -12.80
C VAL A 109 -11.55 6.94 -11.60
N ILE A 110 -11.05 5.78 -11.14
CA ILE A 110 -11.62 5.06 -9.98
C ILE A 110 -11.55 5.92 -8.72
N CYS A 111 -10.41 6.56 -8.45
CA CYS A 111 -10.23 7.43 -7.29
C CYS A 111 -11.19 8.62 -7.31
N THR A 112 -11.29 9.34 -8.44
CA THR A 112 -12.19 10.47 -8.61
C THR A 112 -13.66 10.04 -8.51
N SER A 113 -14.02 8.90 -9.09
CA SER A 113 -15.39 8.37 -9.04
C SER A 113 -15.80 7.87 -7.68
N ALA A 114 -14.85 7.40 -6.87
CA ALA A 114 -15.09 7.28 -5.45
C ALA A 114 -15.33 8.66 -4.83
N THR A 115 -14.43 9.65 -5.00
CA THR A 115 -14.47 10.92 -4.22
C THR A 115 -15.69 11.77 -4.51
N GLU A 116 -15.97 11.97 -5.79
CA GLU A 116 -16.93 12.97 -6.25
C GLU A 116 -18.31 12.36 -6.49
N GLN A 117 -18.35 11.18 -7.11
CA GLN A 117 -19.61 10.50 -7.44
C GLN A 117 -20.07 9.52 -6.35
N LYS A 118 -19.17 9.15 -5.41
CA LYS A 118 -19.42 8.12 -4.38
C LYS A 118 -19.88 6.79 -4.99
N GLU A 119 -19.32 6.44 -6.15
CA GLU A 119 -19.69 5.23 -6.86
C GLU A 119 -19.28 3.99 -6.03
N THR A 120 -20.23 3.09 -5.80
CA THR A 120 -20.10 2.06 -4.75
C THR A 120 -18.94 1.11 -5.05
N ILE A 121 -18.81 0.66 -6.31
CA ILE A 121 -17.71 -0.24 -6.70
C ILE A 121 -16.33 0.44 -6.56
N CYS A 122 -16.23 1.74 -6.84
CA CYS A 122 -14.99 2.50 -6.68
C CYS A 122 -14.62 2.68 -5.20
N VAL A 123 -15.60 2.99 -4.34
CA VAL A 123 -15.40 3.08 -2.89
C VAL A 123 -14.92 1.75 -2.32
N LEU A 124 -15.59 0.64 -2.66
CA LEU A 124 -15.19 -0.71 -2.22
C LEU A 124 -13.80 -1.10 -2.72
N THR A 125 -13.44 -0.69 -3.95
CA THR A 125 -12.10 -0.90 -4.50
C THR A 125 -11.03 -0.24 -3.63
N ILE A 126 -11.22 1.04 -3.30
CA ILE A 126 -10.25 1.80 -2.48
C ILE A 126 -10.21 1.26 -1.05
N GLU A 127 -11.35 0.94 -0.43
CA GLU A 127 -11.37 0.35 0.91
C GLU A 127 -10.64 -1.01 0.95
N THR A 128 -10.85 -1.85 -0.06
CA THR A 128 -10.15 -3.15 -0.19
C THR A 128 -8.65 -2.95 -0.38
N PHE A 129 -8.24 -1.98 -1.20
CA PHE A 129 -6.83 -1.63 -1.39
C PHE A 129 -6.17 -1.17 -0.08
N ILE A 130 -6.85 -0.31 0.70
CA ILE A 130 -6.36 0.18 2.00
C ILE A 130 -6.23 -0.97 3.02
N ASP A 131 -7.17 -1.92 3.01
CA ASP A 131 -7.12 -3.10 3.86
C ASP A 131 -5.90 -3.99 3.52
N PHE A 132 -5.62 -4.21 2.23
CA PHE A 132 -4.42 -4.92 1.79
C PHE A 132 -3.14 -4.16 2.10
N LEU A 133 -3.15 -2.83 1.95
CA LEU A 133 -2.01 -1.97 2.29
C LEU A 133 -1.65 -2.09 3.77
N ALA A 134 -2.65 -2.07 4.66
CA ALA A 134 -2.45 -2.29 6.09
C ALA A 134 -1.86 -3.67 6.38
N ARG A 135 -2.27 -4.70 5.61
CA ARG A 135 -1.75 -6.06 5.78
C ARG A 135 -0.31 -6.22 5.32
N GLU A 136 0.09 -5.68 4.17
CA GLU A 136 1.50 -5.79 3.79
C GLU A 136 2.39 -4.91 4.66
N ALA A 137 1.88 -3.75 5.09
CA ALA A 137 2.57 -2.92 6.06
C ALA A 137 2.85 -3.68 7.39
N ASN A 138 1.87 -4.44 7.87
CA ASN A 138 2.04 -5.34 9.02
C ASN A 138 3.15 -6.39 8.77
N SER A 139 3.06 -7.11 7.65
CA SER A 139 4.03 -8.13 7.28
C SER A 139 5.45 -7.56 7.21
N LEU A 140 5.61 -6.42 6.55
CA LEU A 140 6.90 -5.77 6.35
C LEU A 140 7.50 -5.30 7.68
N VAL A 141 6.70 -4.73 8.58
CA VAL A 141 7.13 -4.35 9.92
C VAL A 141 7.63 -5.56 10.71
N LEU A 142 6.94 -6.70 10.63
CA LEU A 142 7.37 -7.93 11.30
C LEU A 142 8.63 -8.51 10.69
N LYS A 143 8.73 -8.58 9.35
CA LYS A 143 9.90 -9.09 8.62
C LYS A 143 11.16 -8.29 8.95
N LEU A 144 11.05 -6.96 9.07
CA LEU A 144 12.19 -6.07 9.30
C LEU A 144 12.41 -5.73 10.78
N LYS A 145 11.53 -6.19 11.69
CA LYS A 145 11.48 -5.75 13.08
C LYS A 145 11.51 -4.22 13.18
N ALA A 146 10.64 -3.57 12.42
CA ALA A 146 10.66 -2.12 12.20
C ALA A 146 10.06 -1.32 13.37
N THR A 147 10.62 -1.48 14.57
CA THR A 147 10.15 -0.80 15.79
C THR A 147 10.46 0.69 15.82
N GLY A 148 11.37 1.17 14.96
CA GLY A 148 11.64 2.59 14.79
C GLY A 148 10.50 3.32 14.07
N GLY A 149 9.75 2.61 13.22
CA GLY A 149 8.55 3.12 12.56
C GLY A 149 8.25 2.46 11.22
N LEU A 150 7.10 2.82 10.68
CA LEU A 150 6.63 2.46 9.35
C LEU A 150 6.33 3.73 8.57
N ILE A 151 6.91 3.85 7.38
CA ILE A 151 6.67 4.93 6.44
C ILE A 151 5.85 4.39 5.28
N ILE A 152 4.72 5.02 5.00
CA ILE A 152 3.88 4.74 3.84
C ILE A 152 3.93 5.95 2.91
N GLY A 153 4.42 5.75 1.69
CA GLY A 153 4.52 6.76 0.66
C GLY A 153 3.96 6.29 -0.68
N GLY A 154 4.32 6.96 -1.76
CA GLY A 154 3.94 6.58 -3.12
C GLY A 154 2.74 7.37 -3.67
N GLU A 155 2.58 7.30 -4.98
CA GLU A 155 1.56 8.06 -5.72
C GLU A 155 0.14 7.66 -5.32
N ILE A 156 -0.11 6.37 -5.03
CA ILE A 156 -1.46 5.90 -4.72
C ILE A 156 -1.91 6.42 -3.35
N PRO A 157 -1.16 6.28 -2.24
CA PRO A 157 -1.58 6.79 -0.93
C PRO A 157 -1.75 8.31 -0.92
N ILE A 158 -0.98 9.06 -1.72
CA ILE A 158 -1.20 10.49 -1.98
C ILE A 158 -2.56 10.73 -2.63
N THR A 159 -2.86 9.97 -3.70
CA THR A 159 -4.11 10.06 -4.46
C THR A 159 -5.33 9.74 -3.60
N ILE A 160 -5.26 8.69 -2.78
CA ILE A 160 -6.38 8.21 -1.96
C ILE A 160 -6.39 8.77 -0.53
N LYS A 161 -5.54 9.75 -0.20
CA LYS A 161 -5.35 10.23 1.18
C LYS A 161 -6.65 10.56 1.93
N ASN A 162 -7.66 11.09 1.23
CA ASN A 162 -8.95 11.46 1.81
C ASN A 162 -9.82 10.24 2.17
N TYR A 163 -9.50 9.04 1.68
CA TYR A 163 -10.14 7.77 2.03
C TYR A 163 -9.48 7.04 3.18
N ILE A 164 -8.25 7.42 3.53
CA ILE A 164 -7.48 6.73 4.56
C ILE A 164 -8.07 7.08 5.92
N ASN A 165 -9.02 6.27 6.37
CA ASN A 165 -9.48 6.29 7.74
C ASN A 165 -8.39 5.66 8.63
N LYS A 166 -7.67 6.53 9.35
CA LYS A 166 -6.52 6.16 10.19
C LYS A 166 -6.88 5.09 11.23
N ASP A 167 -8.07 5.13 11.80
CA ASP A 167 -8.52 4.15 12.81
C ASP A 167 -8.81 2.78 12.20
N LYS A 168 -9.50 2.74 11.05
CA LYS A 168 -9.74 1.49 10.30
C LYS A 168 -8.42 0.88 9.84
N PHE A 169 -7.53 1.69 9.27
CA PHE A 169 -6.21 1.25 8.84
C PHE A 169 -5.42 0.63 10.00
N TYR A 170 -5.34 1.35 11.13
CA TYR A 170 -4.63 0.87 12.31
C TYR A 170 -5.20 -0.45 12.85
N LYS A 171 -6.53 -0.58 12.92
CA LYS A 171 -7.20 -1.82 13.34
C LYS A 171 -6.83 -3.02 12.46
N LYS A 172 -6.64 -2.81 11.16
CA LYS A 172 -6.21 -3.86 10.22
C LYS A 172 -4.71 -4.13 10.33
N PHE A 173 -3.92 -3.08 10.48
CA PHE A 173 -2.47 -3.15 10.62
C PHE A 173 -2.04 -3.93 11.87
N ILE A 174 -2.73 -3.81 13.02
CA ILE A 174 -2.30 -4.50 14.24
C ILE A 174 -2.67 -6.00 14.29
N ILE A 175 -3.47 -6.51 13.35
CA ILE A 175 -3.95 -7.90 13.39
C ILE A 175 -2.78 -8.86 13.21
N SER A 176 -2.49 -9.63 14.25
CA SER A 176 -1.47 -10.69 14.25
C SER A 176 -1.85 -11.74 15.29
N ASP A 177 -1.46 -12.99 15.09
CA ASP A 177 -1.68 -14.06 16.09
C ASP A 177 -0.95 -13.73 17.42
N LYS A 178 0.36 -13.46 17.34
CA LYS A 178 1.20 -13.29 18.55
C LYS A 178 1.92 -11.96 18.64
N MET A 179 1.93 -11.16 17.58
CA MET A 179 2.76 -9.96 17.49
C MET A 179 1.98 -8.65 17.59
N GLU A 180 0.69 -8.68 18.00
CA GLU A 180 -0.11 -7.45 18.12
C GLU A 180 0.54 -6.41 19.05
N THR A 181 1.13 -6.86 20.16
CA THR A 181 1.78 -5.95 21.12
C THR A 181 2.92 -5.18 20.46
N LEU A 182 3.78 -5.85 19.70
CA LEU A 182 4.86 -5.20 18.95
C LEU A 182 4.30 -4.20 17.93
N LEU A 183 3.26 -4.58 17.20
CA LEU A 183 2.65 -3.73 16.17
C LEU A 183 1.96 -2.50 16.78
N LYS A 184 1.37 -2.61 17.97
CA LYS A 184 0.69 -1.50 18.64
C LYS A 184 1.64 -0.35 18.95
N ASP A 185 2.91 -0.66 19.23
CA ASP A 185 3.95 0.31 19.57
C ASP A 185 4.61 0.98 18.35
N VAL A 186 4.31 0.51 17.12
CA VAL A 186 4.93 1.03 15.90
C VAL A 186 4.25 2.32 15.44
N ASN A 187 5.03 3.39 15.34
CA ASN A 187 4.58 4.64 14.75
C ASN A 187 4.46 4.51 13.22
N ILE A 188 3.31 4.89 12.67
CA ILE A 188 3.02 4.88 11.23
C ILE A 188 3.00 6.31 10.70
N TYR A 189 3.73 6.58 9.63
CA TYR A 189 3.86 7.89 8.99
C TYR A 189 3.39 7.83 7.54
N PHE A 190 2.38 8.62 7.17
CA PHE A 190 2.00 8.81 5.76
C PHE A 190 2.79 9.98 5.18
N LEU A 191 3.77 9.69 4.32
CA LEU A 191 4.54 10.71 3.60
C LEU A 191 3.81 11.11 2.33
N LEU A 192 2.97 12.15 2.44
CA LEU A 192 2.15 12.62 1.33
C LEU A 192 2.81 13.74 0.50
N ASN A 193 4.14 13.87 0.59
CA ASN A 193 4.93 14.85 -0.15
C ASN A 193 5.56 14.21 -1.39
N GLU A 194 5.18 14.68 -2.57
CA GLU A 194 5.66 14.18 -3.87
C GLU A 194 7.18 14.37 -4.09
N LYS A 195 7.81 15.31 -3.37
CA LYS A 195 9.25 15.60 -3.51
C LYS A 195 10.14 14.71 -2.66
N THR A 196 9.58 13.84 -1.81
CA THR A 196 10.36 13.02 -0.86
C THR A 196 11.40 12.14 -1.56
N ILE A 197 11.06 11.52 -2.69
CA ILE A 197 11.99 10.64 -3.43
C ILE A 197 13.19 11.44 -3.94
N ALA A 198 12.96 12.58 -4.59
CA ALA A 198 14.02 13.45 -5.10
C ALA A 198 14.88 14.02 -3.95
N ALA A 199 14.27 14.42 -2.84
CA ALA A 199 14.98 14.89 -1.65
C ALA A 199 15.86 13.80 -1.03
N GLY A 200 15.35 12.57 -0.94
CA GLY A 200 16.10 11.41 -0.45
C GLY A 200 17.31 11.08 -1.34
N ALA A 201 17.12 11.09 -2.65
CA ALA A 201 18.22 10.90 -3.61
C ALA A 201 19.28 12.00 -3.51
N ALA A 202 18.87 13.26 -3.41
CA ALA A 202 19.78 14.38 -3.23
C ALA A 202 20.56 14.29 -1.91
N TYR A 203 19.87 13.94 -0.81
CA TYR A 203 20.50 13.75 0.49
C TYR A 203 21.51 12.60 0.47
N TYR A 204 21.13 11.45 -0.10
CA TYR A 204 22.03 10.31 -0.24
C TYR A 204 23.25 10.66 -1.09
N GLY A 205 23.07 11.30 -2.24
CA GLY A 205 24.17 11.74 -3.08
C GLY A 205 25.10 12.77 -2.43
N ALA A 206 24.57 13.65 -1.57
CA ALA A 206 25.35 14.68 -0.90
C ALA A 206 26.13 14.17 0.33
N PHE A 207 25.61 13.17 1.04
CA PHE A 207 26.13 12.78 2.36
C PHE A 207 26.53 11.30 2.49
N HIS A 208 26.28 10.46 1.48
CA HIS A 208 26.77 9.09 1.48
C HIS A 208 28.25 9.06 1.11
N VAL A 209 29.11 8.99 2.13
CA VAL A 209 30.55 8.80 1.97
C VAL A 209 30.85 7.29 2.08
N ASN A 210 31.54 6.73 1.10
CA ASN A 210 32.03 5.34 1.09
C ASN A 210 33.00 5.06 2.24
#